data_AF-A0A8B8V0J0-F1
#
_entry.id   AF-A0A8B8V0J0-F1
#
_cell.length_a   1.000
_cell.length_b   1.000
_cell.length_c   1.000
_cell.angle_alpha   90.00
_cell.angle_beta   90.00
_cell.angle_gamma   90.00
#
_symmetry.space_group_name_H-M   'P 1'
#
loop_
_entity.id
_entity.type
_entity.pdbx_description
1 polymer ?
#
loop_
_entity_poly.entity_id
_entity_poly.type
_entity_poly.pdbx_seq_one_letter_code
_entity_poly.pdbx_strand_id
1 'polypeptide(L)'
;MRGFSSQNLSDDDNYKIEKTQRKTIPERLHFNRERNMPIASIFGTRGYFVFSSEQSYDKFKQTNFNISVLDAEGVGVPLFHIIQSYNVLGRFTRSSPDFYVYKYILRRVQDPPLYSECKVICEDKVFRLCEVLCCEIYASQGFFETKYDFFFPSKTHPVKKHQVIRQSSMRDLYSTLDGMRFRWHVKFYSDHFRLMYLDESLSLSNSGQKERQEQNQRKMKAPDFIIGHYTRTFSDVLPRATSKCSNLIIGEQSRPDSLGITSVPELTEEFACQGALIHYLLHIERERDKNRKRNINRMW
;
A
#
# COMPACT_ATOMS: atom_id res chain seq x y z
N MET A 1 30.94 3.72 -30.44
CA MET A 1 29.76 2.88 -30.15
C MET A 1 30.01 2.12 -28.86
N ARG A 2 29.42 2.54 -27.74
CA ARG A 2 29.51 1.82 -26.45
C ARG A 2 28.16 1.14 -26.22
N GLY A 3 28.18 -0.19 -26.16
CA GLY A 3 27.01 -1.01 -25.90
C GLY A 3 26.51 -0.79 -24.48
N PHE A 4 25.23 -0.43 -24.35
CA PHE A 4 24.54 -0.44 -23.07
C PHE A 4 24.16 -1.88 -22.73
N SER A 5 24.83 -2.44 -21.73
CA SER A 5 24.52 -3.73 -21.13
C SER A 5 23.07 -3.75 -20.64
N SER A 6 22.28 -4.68 -21.17
CA SER A 6 21.04 -5.14 -20.57
C SER A 6 21.34 -5.71 -19.19
N GLN A 7 20.99 -5.01 -18.11
CA GLN A 7 20.88 -5.66 -16.82
C GLN A 7 19.62 -6.54 -16.85
N ASN A 8 19.85 -7.84 -16.94
CA ASN A 8 18.85 -8.81 -16.53
C ASN A 8 18.55 -8.51 -15.06
N LEU A 9 17.31 -8.17 -14.73
CA LEU A 9 16.82 -8.06 -13.36
C LEU A 9 16.83 -9.47 -12.74
N SER A 10 18.04 -9.92 -12.35
CA SER A 10 18.23 -11.09 -11.52
C SER A 10 17.50 -10.83 -10.21
N ASP A 11 16.77 -11.82 -9.70
CA ASP A 11 16.01 -11.69 -8.46
C ASP A 11 16.92 -11.53 -7.22
N ASP A 12 18.25 -11.50 -7.38
CA ASP A 12 19.23 -11.36 -6.30
C ASP A 12 19.50 -9.92 -5.85
N ASP A 13 19.13 -8.89 -6.62
CA ASP A 13 19.19 -7.47 -6.20
C ASP A 13 17.89 -7.08 -5.47
N ASN A 14 17.79 -7.53 -4.22
CA ASN A 14 16.55 -8.10 -3.67
C ASN A 14 15.38 -7.17 -3.33
N TYR A 15 15.55 -5.91 -2.87
CA TYR A 15 14.43 -5.00 -2.54
C TYR A 15 14.82 -3.52 -2.63
N LYS A 16 15.78 -3.18 -3.49
CA LYS A 16 16.41 -1.87 -3.52
C LYS A 16 15.48 -0.81 -4.10
N ILE A 17 15.29 0.28 -3.38
CA ILE A 17 14.62 1.47 -3.91
C ILE A 17 15.64 2.35 -4.64
N GLU A 18 15.24 2.85 -5.80
CA GLU A 18 16.09 3.73 -6.57
C GLU A 18 16.11 5.13 -5.95
N LYS A 19 17.32 5.67 -5.75
CA LYS A 19 17.51 7.08 -5.37
C LYS A 19 17.91 7.86 -6.61
N THR A 20 17.30 9.02 -6.81
CA THR A 20 17.53 9.85 -8.00
C THR A 20 17.49 11.33 -7.65
N GLN A 21 18.20 12.11 -8.45
CA GLN A 21 18.17 13.58 -8.47
C GLN A 21 17.82 14.08 -9.88
N ARG A 22 17.28 13.20 -10.74
CA ARG A 22 16.90 13.53 -12.11
C ARG A 22 15.76 14.54 -12.08
N LYS A 23 15.92 15.67 -12.78
CA LYS A 23 14.89 16.71 -12.90
C LYS A 23 13.59 16.25 -13.56
N THR A 24 13.63 15.13 -14.31
CA THR A 24 12.43 14.53 -14.92
C THR A 24 11.56 13.78 -13.91
N ILE A 25 12.11 13.43 -12.74
CA ILE A 25 11.39 12.79 -11.66
C ILE A 25 10.91 13.87 -10.68
N PRO A 26 9.61 13.89 -10.32
CA PRO A 26 9.08 14.83 -9.33
C PRO A 26 9.88 14.82 -8.02
N GLU A 27 10.14 16.01 -7.47
CA GLU A 27 10.98 16.19 -6.26
C GLU A 27 10.48 15.39 -5.05
N ARG A 28 9.15 15.23 -4.92
CA ARG A 28 8.53 14.39 -3.89
C ARG A 28 8.90 12.89 -3.97
N LEU A 29 9.50 12.46 -5.08
CA LEU A 29 10.02 11.11 -5.29
C LEU A 29 11.55 11.02 -5.17
N HIS A 30 12.23 12.07 -4.70
CA HIS A 30 13.67 12.06 -4.49
C HIS A 30 13.99 11.54 -3.08
N PHE A 31 13.97 10.22 -2.93
CA PHE A 31 14.07 9.59 -1.60
C PHE A 31 15.47 9.69 -1.00
N ASN A 32 15.53 9.90 0.32
CA ASN A 32 16.78 9.84 1.08
C ASN A 32 16.91 8.54 1.89
N ARG A 33 15.78 7.85 2.17
CA ARG A 33 15.76 6.58 2.90
C ARG A 33 14.64 5.64 2.42
N GLU A 34 14.67 4.44 2.97
CA GLU A 34 13.66 3.40 2.78
C GLU A 34 12.94 3.19 4.12
N ARG A 35 11.64 2.90 4.06
CA ARG A 35 10.82 2.52 5.21
C ARG A 35 10.27 1.11 4.99
N ASN A 36 10.56 0.22 5.94
CA ASN A 36 10.02 -1.13 5.98
C ASN A 36 8.78 -1.15 6.86
N MET A 37 7.63 -1.48 6.27
CA MET A 37 6.31 -1.41 6.90
C MET A 37 5.67 -2.81 6.91
N PRO A 38 5.79 -3.55 8.02
CA PRO A 38 5.14 -4.84 8.19
C PRO A 38 3.62 -4.74 8.04
N ILE A 39 3.03 -5.71 7.34
CA ILE A 39 1.58 -5.95 7.35
C ILE A 39 1.35 -7.24 8.13
N ALA A 40 0.51 -7.20 9.15
CA ALA A 40 0.26 -8.33 10.03
C ALA A 40 -1.23 -8.58 10.24
N SER A 41 -1.55 -9.84 10.53
CA SER A 41 -2.84 -10.26 11.06
C SER A 41 -2.74 -10.43 12.57
N ILE A 42 -3.79 -10.04 13.30
CA ILE A 42 -3.89 -10.23 14.74
C ILE A 42 -5.03 -11.21 15.00
N PHE A 43 -4.77 -12.20 15.85
CA PHE A 43 -5.76 -13.23 16.19
C PHE A 43 -6.99 -12.59 16.87
N GLY A 44 -8.18 -13.02 16.47
CA GLY A 44 -9.44 -12.51 17.00
C GLY A 44 -9.89 -11.16 16.43
N THR A 45 -9.10 -10.52 15.56
CA THR A 45 -9.50 -9.29 14.88
C THR A 45 -9.76 -9.53 13.39
N ARG A 46 -10.54 -8.65 12.78
CA ARG A 46 -10.80 -8.68 11.32
C ARG A 46 -9.79 -7.80 10.61
N GLY A 47 -9.43 -8.17 9.39
CA GLY A 47 -8.58 -7.35 8.53
C GLY A 47 -7.09 -7.42 8.85
N TYR A 48 -6.35 -6.41 8.43
CA TYR A 48 -4.88 -6.38 8.50
C TYR A 48 -4.37 -5.05 9.02
N PHE A 49 -3.26 -5.10 9.74
CA PHE A 49 -2.62 -3.95 10.36
C PHE A 49 -1.32 -3.64 9.64
N VAL A 50 -1.10 -2.38 9.29
CA VAL A 50 0.15 -1.89 8.71
C VAL A 50 0.93 -1.16 9.78
N PHE A 51 2.18 -1.53 10.01
CA PHE A 51 3.07 -0.89 10.98
C PHE A 51 4.02 0.10 10.30
N SER A 52 4.40 1.17 11.00
CA SER A 52 5.30 2.21 10.49
C SER A 52 6.76 1.76 10.35
N SER A 53 7.15 0.68 11.03
CA SER A 53 8.50 0.12 11.05
C SER A 53 8.49 -1.33 11.58
N GLU A 54 9.56 -2.09 11.32
CA GLU A 54 9.79 -3.40 11.97
C GLU A 54 9.88 -3.23 13.50
N GLN A 55 10.51 -2.16 13.98
CA GLN A 55 10.62 -1.86 15.42
C GLN A 55 9.25 -1.61 16.05
N SER A 56 8.35 -0.91 15.35
CA SER A 56 6.98 -0.71 15.82
C SER A 56 6.23 -2.05 15.90
N TYR A 57 6.38 -2.91 14.89
CA TYR A 57 5.80 -4.26 14.89
C TYR A 57 6.35 -5.15 16.02
N ASP A 58 7.66 -5.14 16.25
CA ASP A 58 8.29 -5.93 17.30
C ASP A 58 7.87 -5.45 18.69
N LYS A 59 7.81 -4.14 18.92
CA LYS A 59 7.32 -3.58 20.18
C LYS A 59 5.85 -3.93 20.42
N PHE A 60 5.01 -3.89 19.38
CA PHE A 60 3.60 -4.32 19.47
C PHE A 60 3.46 -5.78 19.92
N LYS A 61 4.25 -6.69 19.33
CA LYS A 61 4.25 -8.11 19.71
C LYS A 61 4.65 -8.34 21.16
N GLN A 62 5.64 -7.59 21.65
CA GLN A 62 6.13 -7.74 23.02
C GLN A 62 5.10 -7.28 24.05
N THR A 63 4.35 -6.21 23.76
CA THR A 63 3.36 -5.65 24.67
C THR A 63 1.98 -6.27 24.50
N ASN A 64 1.73 -7.03 23.44
CA ASN A 64 0.38 -7.46 23.01
C ASN A 64 -0.61 -6.28 22.98
N PHE A 65 -0.12 -5.10 22.61
CA PHE A 65 -0.88 -3.85 22.64
C PHE A 65 -1.42 -3.44 24.03
N ASN A 66 -0.92 -4.02 25.11
CA ASN A 66 -1.13 -3.52 26.46
C ASN A 66 -0.15 -2.36 26.68
N ILE A 67 -0.59 -1.17 26.27
CA ILE A 67 0.21 0.05 26.35
C ILE A 67 -0.14 0.78 27.65
N SER A 68 0.67 0.59 28.69
CA SER A 68 0.57 1.37 29.92
C SER A 68 1.20 2.76 29.80
N VAL A 69 2.12 2.93 28.84
CA VAL A 69 2.83 4.20 28.55
C VAL A 69 2.98 4.35 27.04
N LEU A 70 2.44 5.44 26.49
CA LEU A 70 2.52 5.75 25.08
C LEU A 70 3.88 6.36 24.74
N ASP A 71 4.46 5.84 23.68
CA ASP A 71 5.70 6.35 23.10
C ASP A 71 5.45 7.68 22.39
N ALA A 72 6.34 8.67 22.56
CA ALA A 72 6.16 10.00 21.98
C ALA A 72 6.15 10.02 20.44
N GLU A 73 6.79 9.05 19.78
CA GLU A 73 6.70 8.87 18.33
C GLU A 73 5.58 7.89 17.94
N GLY A 74 4.98 7.21 18.92
CA GLY A 74 4.01 6.15 18.72
C GLY A 74 4.62 4.85 18.20
N VAL A 75 5.88 4.54 18.58
CA VAL A 75 6.47 3.22 18.32
C VAL A 75 5.71 2.15 19.11
N GLY A 76 5.34 1.05 18.46
CA GLY A 76 4.51 0.00 19.03
C GLY A 76 3.03 0.11 18.66
N VAL A 77 2.66 1.14 17.89
CA VAL A 77 1.30 1.37 17.41
C VAL A 77 1.23 1.09 15.91
N PRO A 78 0.18 0.39 15.42
CA PRO A 78 -0.06 0.27 13.97
C PRO A 78 -0.26 1.66 13.35
N LEU A 79 0.18 1.86 12.11
CA LEU A 79 -0.16 3.06 11.35
C LEU A 79 -1.60 2.99 10.84
N PHE A 80 -1.96 1.86 10.22
CA PHE A 80 -3.27 1.64 9.62
C PHE A 80 -3.89 0.30 10.02
N HIS A 81 -5.21 0.26 10.00
CA HIS A 81 -6.01 -0.97 10.05
C HIS A 81 -6.97 -0.98 8.87
N ILE A 82 -6.77 -1.92 7.93
CA ILE A 82 -7.66 -2.11 6.79
C ILE A 82 -8.65 -3.24 7.07
N ILE A 83 -9.94 -2.97 6.84
CA ILE A 83 -11.01 -3.97 6.94
C ILE A 83 -11.85 -3.99 5.66
N GLN A 84 -12.32 -5.18 5.31
CA GLN A 84 -13.32 -5.34 4.25
C GLN A 84 -14.73 -5.12 4.83
N SER A 85 -15.54 -4.34 4.10
CA SER A 85 -16.96 -4.20 4.36
C SER A 85 -17.73 -5.43 3.86
N TYR A 86 -18.53 -6.02 4.74
CA TYR A 86 -19.45 -7.12 4.40
C TYR A 86 -20.89 -6.65 4.27
N ASN A 87 -21.14 -5.35 4.13
CA ASN A 87 -22.47 -4.82 3.90
C ASN A 87 -22.98 -5.25 2.51
N VAL A 88 -23.62 -6.42 2.47
CA VAL A 88 -24.17 -7.02 1.26
C VAL A 88 -25.20 -6.12 0.59
N LEU A 89 -26.04 -5.44 1.37
CA LEU A 89 -27.07 -4.55 0.84
C LEU A 89 -26.46 -3.29 0.19
N GLY A 90 -25.46 -2.71 0.84
CA GLY A 90 -24.72 -1.54 0.33
C GLY A 90 -23.91 -1.83 -0.94
N ARG A 91 -23.47 -3.08 -1.16
CA ARG A 91 -22.83 -3.52 -2.41
C ARG A 91 -23.81 -3.56 -3.59
N PHE A 92 -25.06 -3.95 -3.35
CA PHE A 92 -26.10 -3.94 -4.39
C PHE A 92 -26.47 -2.51 -4.80
N THR A 93 -26.52 -1.58 -3.84
CA THR A 93 -26.83 -0.16 -4.10
C THR A 93 -25.62 0.68 -4.47
N ARG A 94 -24.40 0.11 -4.42
CA ARG A 94 -23.10 0.81 -4.57
C ARG A 94 -22.95 2.04 -3.67
N SER A 95 -23.67 2.07 -2.56
CA SER A 95 -23.71 3.21 -1.64
C SER A 95 -22.83 3.02 -0.41
N SER A 96 -22.07 1.92 -0.34
CA SER A 96 -21.16 1.63 0.78
C SER A 96 -19.74 1.32 0.28
N PRO A 97 -18.69 1.79 0.99
CA PRO A 97 -17.31 1.37 0.75
C PRO A 97 -17.14 -0.15 0.77
N ASP A 98 -16.25 -0.66 -0.06
CA ASP A 98 -15.82 -2.07 -0.05
C ASP A 98 -14.75 -2.32 1.01
N PHE A 99 -13.92 -1.31 1.31
CA PHE A 99 -12.94 -1.35 2.37
C PHE A 99 -12.91 -0.04 3.15
N TYR A 100 -12.59 -0.15 4.43
CA TYR A 100 -12.29 0.99 5.30
C TYR A 100 -10.84 0.87 5.76
N VAL A 101 -10.12 1.99 5.75
CA VAL A 101 -8.78 2.13 6.32
C VAL A 101 -8.87 3.11 7.48
N TYR A 102 -8.69 2.58 8.68
CA TYR A 102 -8.56 3.39 9.88
C TYR A 102 -7.09 3.76 10.11
N LYS A 103 -6.86 4.97 10.59
CA LYS A 103 -5.53 5.48 10.97
C LYS A 103 -5.47 5.66 12.48
N TYR A 104 -4.35 5.26 13.05
CA TYR A 104 -4.03 5.59 14.44
C TYR A 104 -3.30 6.93 14.51
N ILE A 105 -3.73 7.79 15.42
CA ILE A 105 -3.18 9.13 15.61
C ILE A 105 -2.84 9.31 17.08
N LEU A 106 -1.61 9.73 17.34
CA LEU A 106 -1.15 10.11 18.66
C LEU A 106 -1.27 11.62 18.84
N ARG A 107 -1.89 12.06 19.94
CA ARG A 107 -2.06 13.49 20.28
C ARG A 107 -1.69 13.72 21.73
N ARG A 108 -1.28 14.94 22.08
CA ARG A 108 -1.19 15.30 23.50
C ARG A 108 -2.60 15.47 24.04
N VAL A 109 -2.82 15.10 25.30
CA VAL A 109 -4.14 15.22 25.96
C VAL A 109 -4.64 16.66 25.99
N GLN A 110 -3.72 17.62 26.03
CA GLN A 110 -4.02 19.06 26.05
C GLN A 110 -4.36 19.64 24.68
N ASP A 111 -4.06 18.92 23.59
CA ASP A 111 -4.35 19.42 22.24
C ASP A 111 -5.86 19.32 21.95
N PRO A 112 -6.44 20.28 21.21
CA PRO A 112 -7.83 20.17 20.81
C PRO A 112 -8.05 18.93 19.92
N PRO A 113 -9.24 18.29 20.00
CA PRO A 113 -9.59 17.17 19.14
C PRO A 113 -9.51 17.58 17.66
N LEU A 114 -8.77 16.82 16.84
CA LEU A 114 -8.66 17.08 15.40
C LEU A 114 -9.90 16.64 14.62
N TYR A 115 -10.65 15.68 15.16
CA TYR A 115 -11.78 15.04 14.50
C TYR A 115 -12.96 15.02 15.45
N SER A 116 -14.14 15.39 14.95
CA SER A 116 -15.41 15.32 15.68
C SER A 116 -15.78 13.88 16.02
N GLU A 117 -15.41 12.94 15.14
CA GLU A 117 -15.65 11.50 15.29
C GLU A 117 -14.32 10.77 15.41
N CYS A 118 -13.98 10.37 16.62
CA CYS A 118 -12.72 9.70 16.92
C CYS A 118 -12.92 8.70 18.05
N LYS A 119 -12.47 7.47 17.85
CA LYS A 119 -12.51 6.43 18.89
C LYS A 119 -11.22 6.48 19.70
N VAL A 120 -11.31 6.78 20.98
CA VAL A 120 -10.17 6.72 21.89
C VAL A 120 -9.85 5.25 22.18
N ILE A 121 -8.61 4.85 21.90
CA ILE A 121 -8.12 3.48 22.12
C ILE A 121 -7.51 3.35 23.51
N CYS A 122 -6.63 4.30 23.85
CA CYS A 122 -6.06 4.43 25.19
C CYS A 122 -5.57 5.87 25.41
N GLU A 123 -5.33 6.21 26.67
CA GLU A 123 -4.82 7.50 27.09
C GLU A 123 -3.90 7.30 28.29
N ASP A 124 -2.77 8.00 28.31
CA ASP A 124 -1.92 8.14 29.49
C ASP A 124 -1.89 9.61 29.96
N LYS A 125 -0.98 9.96 30.86
CA LYS A 125 -0.90 11.33 31.41
C LYS A 125 -0.52 12.41 30.38
N VAL A 126 0.08 12.02 29.26
CA VAL A 126 0.69 12.93 28.28
C VAL A 126 -0.01 12.82 26.94
N PHE A 127 -0.31 11.60 26.49
CA PHE A 127 -0.80 11.30 25.16
C PHE A 127 -2.13 10.55 25.18
N ARG A 128 -2.92 10.80 24.13
CA ARG A 128 -4.12 10.06 23.76
C ARG A 128 -3.87 9.38 22.43
N LEU A 129 -4.17 8.09 22.37
CA LEU A 129 -4.18 7.32 21.14
C LEU A 129 -5.60 7.19 20.60
N CYS A 130 -5.75 7.59 19.34
CA CYS A 130 -7.01 7.74 18.66
C CYS A 130 -7.05 6.88 17.39
N GLU A 131 -8.19 6.27 17.11
CA GLU A 131 -8.48 5.58 15.84
C GLU A 131 -9.52 6.41 15.08
N VAL A 132 -9.20 6.78 13.84
CA VAL A 132 -10.07 7.60 12.98
C VAL A 132 -10.21 6.97 11.60
N LEU A 133 -11.36 7.18 10.95
CA LEU A 133 -11.54 6.78 9.56
C LEU A 133 -10.67 7.68 8.67
N CYS A 134 -9.70 7.08 7.99
CA CYS A 134 -8.76 7.79 7.15
C CYS A 134 -9.12 7.70 5.67
N CYS A 135 -9.50 6.51 5.21
CA CYS A 135 -9.83 6.27 3.81
C CYS A 135 -10.96 5.27 3.65
N GLU A 136 -11.86 5.55 2.72
CA GLU A 136 -12.86 4.64 2.19
C GLU A 136 -12.44 4.21 0.78
N ILE A 137 -12.54 2.92 0.47
CA ILE A 137 -12.20 2.39 -0.85
C ILE A 137 -13.45 1.79 -1.48
N TYR A 138 -13.83 2.31 -2.64
CA TYR A 138 -14.99 1.85 -3.41
C TYR A 138 -14.51 1.05 -4.63
N ALA A 139 -15.01 -0.18 -4.80
CA ALA A 139 -14.69 -0.99 -5.95
C ALA A 139 -15.78 -0.86 -7.03
N SER A 140 -15.39 -0.51 -8.25
CA SER A 140 -16.25 -0.54 -9.42
C SER A 140 -15.76 -1.57 -10.42
N GLN A 141 -16.56 -2.61 -10.62
CA GLN A 141 -16.27 -3.67 -11.58
C GLN A 141 -16.77 -3.27 -12.97
N GLY A 142 -15.84 -3.13 -13.90
CA GLY A 142 -16.09 -3.04 -15.33
C GLY A 142 -15.92 -4.39 -16.02
N PHE A 143 -16.09 -4.40 -17.35
CA PHE A 143 -16.00 -5.63 -18.14
C PHE A 143 -14.57 -6.19 -18.24
N PHE A 144 -13.57 -5.31 -18.37
CA PHE A 144 -12.16 -5.68 -18.54
C PHE A 144 -11.26 -5.26 -17.37
N GLU A 145 -11.80 -4.49 -16.42
CA GLU A 145 -11.03 -3.92 -15.32
C GLU A 145 -11.89 -3.75 -14.08
N THR A 146 -11.24 -3.74 -12.91
CA THR A 146 -11.84 -3.33 -11.64
C THR A 146 -11.09 -2.10 -11.15
N LYS A 147 -11.82 -1.03 -10.83
CA LYS A 147 -11.25 0.21 -10.28
C LYS A 147 -11.53 0.26 -8.78
N TYR A 148 -10.56 0.76 -8.04
CA TYR A 148 -10.62 1.00 -6.60
C TYR A 148 -10.37 2.48 -6.37
N ASP A 149 -11.42 3.22 -6.05
CA ASP A 149 -11.37 4.66 -5.80
C ASP A 149 -11.17 4.93 -4.31
N PHE A 150 -10.14 5.70 -3.97
CA PHE A 150 -9.77 6.03 -2.60
C PHE A 150 -10.34 7.41 -2.25
N PHE A 151 -11.27 7.43 -1.30
CA PHE A 151 -11.86 8.65 -0.76
C PHE A 151 -11.30 8.93 0.64
N PHE A 152 -10.85 10.15 0.90
CA PHE A 152 -10.25 10.56 2.17
C PHE A 152 -11.14 11.62 2.84
N PRO A 153 -12.08 11.23 3.73
CA PRO A 153 -13.10 12.14 4.27
C PRO A 153 -12.53 13.35 5.03
N SER A 154 -11.31 13.23 5.54
CA SER A 154 -10.68 14.17 6.46
C SER A 154 -9.72 15.18 5.81
N LYS A 155 -9.40 15.05 4.51
CA LYS A 155 -8.48 15.99 3.85
C LYS A 155 -9.26 17.24 3.41
N THR A 156 -8.94 18.39 3.99
CA THR A 156 -9.49 19.73 3.68
C THR A 156 -9.16 20.26 2.27
N HIS A 157 -8.53 19.45 1.43
CA HIS A 157 -8.08 19.82 0.09
C HIS A 157 -8.95 19.12 -0.96
N PRO A 158 -9.10 19.69 -2.18
CA PRO A 158 -9.91 19.09 -3.24
C PRO A 158 -9.51 17.63 -3.46
N VAL A 159 -10.51 16.78 -3.67
CA VAL A 159 -10.39 15.32 -3.81
C VAL A 159 -9.23 14.98 -4.75
N LYS A 160 -8.07 14.64 -4.19
CA LYS A 160 -6.94 14.14 -4.95
C LYS A 160 -7.41 12.88 -5.63
N LYS A 161 -7.32 12.81 -6.96
CA LYS A 161 -7.69 11.59 -7.71
C LYS A 161 -6.70 10.49 -7.33
N HIS A 162 -7.10 9.66 -6.37
CA HIS A 162 -6.37 8.47 -5.94
C HIS A 162 -7.17 7.25 -6.37
N GLN A 163 -6.64 6.52 -7.35
CA GLN A 163 -7.30 5.34 -7.92
C GLN A 163 -6.27 4.23 -8.14
N VAL A 164 -6.68 2.99 -7.91
CA VAL A 164 -5.95 1.78 -8.33
C VAL A 164 -6.84 1.01 -9.31
N ILE A 165 -6.29 0.60 -10.44
CA ILE A 165 -6.98 -0.14 -11.51
C ILE A 165 -6.30 -1.49 -11.65
N ARG A 166 -7.11 -2.54 -11.63
CA ARG A 166 -6.68 -3.90 -11.92
C ARG A 166 -7.34 -4.37 -13.21
N GLN A 167 -6.54 -4.77 -14.19
CA GLN A 167 -7.05 -5.37 -15.43
C GLN A 167 -7.36 -6.86 -15.20
N SER A 168 -8.43 -7.38 -15.79
CA SER A 168 -8.89 -8.75 -15.51
C SER A 168 -7.92 -9.84 -15.98
N SER A 169 -7.13 -9.58 -17.03
CA SER A 169 -6.16 -10.52 -17.61
C SER A 169 -4.72 -10.35 -17.10
N MET A 170 -4.45 -9.33 -16.28
CA MET A 170 -3.12 -9.02 -15.77
C MET A 170 -3.13 -8.96 -14.25
N ARG A 171 -2.03 -9.39 -13.61
CA ARG A 171 -1.87 -9.24 -12.16
C ARG A 171 -1.39 -7.85 -11.75
N ASP A 172 -0.83 -7.10 -12.70
CA ASP A 172 -0.37 -5.75 -12.45
C ASP A 172 -1.53 -4.82 -12.06
N LEU A 173 -1.22 -3.86 -11.21
CA LEU A 173 -2.14 -2.79 -10.87
C LEU A 173 -1.55 -1.46 -11.32
N TYR A 174 -2.39 -0.60 -11.88
CA TYR A 174 -2.02 0.75 -12.27
C TYR A 174 -2.62 1.72 -11.27
N SER A 175 -1.87 2.68 -10.76
CA SER A 175 -2.40 3.68 -9.84
C SER A 175 -2.15 5.09 -10.32
N THR A 176 -3.07 5.98 -9.97
CA THR A 176 -2.93 7.43 -10.16
C THR A 176 -3.00 8.09 -8.79
N LEU A 177 -2.07 8.99 -8.52
CA LEU A 177 -1.98 9.72 -7.26
C LEU A 177 -1.48 11.14 -7.51
N ASP A 178 -2.31 12.15 -7.25
CA ASP A 178 -2.00 13.56 -7.52
C ASP A 178 -1.52 13.77 -8.98
N GLY A 179 -2.23 13.18 -9.93
CA GLY A 179 -1.91 13.23 -11.36
C GLY A 179 -0.69 12.40 -11.80
N MET A 180 0.09 11.84 -10.86
CA MET A 180 1.22 10.96 -11.18
C MET A 180 0.74 9.53 -11.40
N ARG A 181 1.30 8.85 -12.40
CA ARG A 181 0.97 7.47 -12.73
C ARG A 181 2.01 6.50 -12.22
N PHE A 182 1.55 5.37 -11.72
CA PHE A 182 2.39 4.31 -11.20
C PHE A 182 1.88 2.94 -11.65
N ARG A 183 2.76 1.95 -11.52
CA ARG A 183 2.46 0.54 -11.76
C ARG A 183 3.01 -0.30 -10.61
N TRP A 184 2.15 -1.10 -10.01
CA TRP A 184 2.53 -2.25 -9.19
C TRP A 184 2.70 -3.45 -10.12
N HIS A 185 3.95 -3.70 -10.53
CA HIS A 185 4.29 -4.78 -11.44
C HIS A 185 4.67 -6.06 -10.70
N VAL A 186 4.18 -7.20 -11.16
CA VAL A 186 4.52 -8.52 -10.60
C VAL A 186 4.92 -9.50 -11.69
N LYS A 187 6.01 -10.25 -11.44
CA LYS A 187 6.44 -11.35 -12.32
C LYS A 187 5.48 -12.53 -12.21
N PHE A 188 5.42 -13.35 -13.26
CA PHE A 188 4.64 -14.59 -13.24
C PHE A 188 5.10 -15.52 -12.08
N TYR A 189 4.16 -16.17 -11.40
CA TYR A 189 4.37 -16.98 -10.18
C TYR A 189 5.00 -16.26 -8.97
N SER A 190 5.11 -14.93 -8.97
CA SER A 190 5.63 -14.18 -7.84
C SER A 190 4.50 -13.51 -7.04
N ASP A 191 4.69 -13.31 -5.74
CA ASP A 191 3.87 -12.42 -4.90
C ASP A 191 4.63 -11.13 -4.53
N HIS A 192 5.72 -10.84 -5.25
CA HIS A 192 6.52 -9.63 -5.11
C HIS A 192 6.10 -8.59 -6.15
N PHE A 193 5.45 -7.53 -5.69
CA PHE A 193 5.09 -6.39 -6.51
C PHE A 193 6.14 -5.29 -6.37
N ARG A 194 6.55 -4.71 -7.51
CA ARG A 194 7.44 -3.55 -7.59
C ARG A 194 6.59 -2.33 -7.95
N LEU A 195 6.64 -1.29 -7.12
CA LEU A 195 5.99 -0.02 -7.40
C LEU A 195 6.92 0.84 -8.25
N MET A 196 6.45 1.21 -9.44
CA MET A 196 7.22 1.89 -10.46
C MET A 196 6.54 3.19 -10.81
N TYR A 197 7.29 4.29 -10.87
CA TYR A 197 6.79 5.55 -11.41
C TYR A 197 6.81 5.52 -12.95
N LEU A 198 5.71 5.93 -13.58
CA LEU A 198 5.58 5.96 -15.03
C LEU A 198 5.77 7.41 -15.53
N ASP A 199 6.95 7.70 -16.06
CA ASP A 199 7.27 9.01 -16.62
C ASP A 199 6.48 9.26 -17.94
N GLU A 200 5.64 10.30 -17.93
CA GLU A 200 4.82 10.70 -19.07
C GLU A 200 5.61 11.36 -20.20
N SER A 201 6.78 11.94 -19.91
CA SER A 201 7.58 12.66 -20.91
C SER A 201 8.07 11.77 -22.05
N LEU A 202 8.12 10.46 -21.83
CA LEU A 202 8.47 9.46 -22.85
C LEU A 202 7.30 9.03 -23.74
N SER A 203 6.07 9.42 -23.38
CA SER A 203 4.84 9.11 -24.14
C SER A 203 4.52 10.18 -25.19
N LEU A 204 4.98 11.41 -24.98
CA LEU A 204 4.57 12.61 -25.73
C LEU A 204 5.48 12.95 -26.92
N SER A 205 6.55 12.19 -27.19
CA SER A 205 7.46 12.48 -28.30
C SER A 205 7.02 11.93 -29.67
N ASN A 206 5.80 11.43 -29.83
CA ASN A 206 5.29 10.92 -31.12
C ASN A 206 3.88 11.47 -31.42
N SER A 207 3.72 12.79 -31.46
CA SER A 207 2.61 13.41 -32.17
C SER A 207 3.11 13.96 -33.51
N GLY A 208 2.96 13.17 -34.58
CA GLY A 208 3.30 13.63 -35.92
C GLY A 208 3.45 12.54 -36.98
N GLN A 209 2.30 12.02 -37.43
CA GLN A 209 2.08 11.39 -38.74
C GLN A 209 2.57 9.93 -39.00
N LYS A 210 1.60 9.17 -39.56
CA LYS A 210 1.69 7.93 -40.36
C LYS A 210 1.77 6.59 -39.62
N GLU A 211 0.57 6.05 -39.46
CA GLU A 211 0.14 4.68 -39.81
C GLU A 211 1.19 3.58 -40.02
N ARG A 212 0.93 2.46 -39.32
CA ARG A 212 0.92 1.09 -39.86
C ARG A 212 2.19 0.60 -40.54
N GLN A 213 3.17 0.21 -39.72
CA GLN A 213 3.95 -1.04 -39.84
C GLN A 213 5.10 -0.96 -38.84
N GLU A 214 4.87 -1.42 -37.62
CA GLU A 214 5.90 -1.88 -36.66
C GLU A 214 5.17 -2.34 -35.38
N GLN A 215 4.22 -3.26 -35.56
CA GLN A 215 3.46 -3.85 -34.47
C GLN A 215 4.17 -5.05 -33.82
N ASN A 216 5.43 -5.29 -34.16
CA ASN A 216 6.31 -6.26 -33.50
C ASN A 216 7.62 -5.56 -33.17
N GLN A 217 8.02 -5.58 -31.90
CA GLN A 217 9.32 -5.15 -31.33
C GLN A 217 9.46 -3.78 -30.65
N ARG A 218 8.38 -3.03 -30.34
CA ARG A 218 8.45 -2.08 -29.22
C ARG A 218 8.11 -2.80 -27.92
N LYS A 219 9.03 -3.63 -27.43
CA LYS A 219 9.17 -3.83 -25.98
C LYS A 219 9.39 -2.42 -25.43
N MET A 220 8.35 -1.78 -24.90
CA MET A 220 8.52 -0.57 -24.10
C MET A 220 9.46 -0.97 -22.97
N LYS A 221 10.76 -0.65 -23.15
CA LYS A 221 11.71 -0.57 -22.05
C LYS A 221 11.20 0.57 -21.19
N ALA A 222 10.31 0.25 -20.25
CA ALA A 222 9.91 1.20 -19.24
C ALA A 222 11.20 1.67 -18.53
N PRO A 223 11.39 2.98 -18.32
CA PRO A 223 12.42 3.44 -17.41
C PRO A 223 11.90 3.15 -16.02
N ASP A 224 12.35 2.03 -15.47
CA ASP A 224 11.82 1.45 -14.25
C ASP A 224 12.36 2.19 -13.02
N PHE A 225 11.85 3.39 -12.71
CA PHE A 225 12.16 4.02 -11.43
C PHE A 225 11.35 3.32 -10.33
N ILE A 226 11.97 2.33 -9.69
CA ILE A 226 11.37 1.55 -8.60
C ILE A 226 11.41 2.36 -7.32
N ILE A 227 10.23 2.66 -6.79
CA ILE A 227 10.05 3.50 -5.61
C ILE A 227 9.57 2.70 -4.39
N GLY A 228 9.23 1.43 -4.59
CA GLY A 228 8.83 0.58 -3.50
C GLY A 228 8.53 -0.86 -3.90
N HIS A 229 8.26 -1.67 -2.88
CA HIS A 229 8.01 -3.09 -3.01
C HIS A 229 6.91 -3.52 -2.05
N TYR A 230 6.08 -4.46 -2.49
CA TYR A 230 5.27 -5.29 -1.62
C TYR A 230 5.75 -6.73 -1.77
N THR A 231 6.01 -7.43 -0.67
CA THR A 231 6.51 -8.82 -0.70
C THR A 231 6.01 -9.64 0.47
N ARG A 232 5.79 -10.94 0.23
CA ARG A 232 5.43 -11.92 1.26
C ARG A 232 6.61 -12.75 1.75
N THR A 233 7.82 -12.51 1.23
CA THR A 233 9.03 -13.28 1.57
C THR A 233 9.31 -13.31 3.07
N PHE A 234 9.02 -12.22 3.78
CA PHE A 234 9.26 -12.08 5.21
C PHE A 234 8.07 -12.52 6.08
N SER A 235 7.11 -13.25 5.54
CA SER A 235 5.94 -13.69 6.30
C SER A 235 6.29 -14.75 7.35
N ASP A 236 5.65 -14.67 8.51
CA ASP A 236 5.75 -15.68 9.54
C ASP A 236 5.15 -16.99 9.05
N VAL A 237 5.88 -18.09 9.25
CA VAL A 237 5.46 -19.44 8.82
C VAL A 237 4.47 -20.07 9.80
N LEU A 238 4.62 -19.77 11.10
CA LEU A 238 3.83 -20.37 12.17
C LEU A 238 2.75 -19.41 12.67
N PRO A 239 1.54 -19.92 12.97
CA PRO A 239 0.46 -19.10 13.52
C PRO A 239 0.86 -18.59 14.91
N ARG A 240 0.86 -17.26 15.07
CA ARG A 240 1.06 -16.55 16.33
C ARG A 240 -0.13 -15.62 16.59
N ALA A 241 -0.29 -15.19 17.85
CA ALA A 241 -1.31 -14.21 18.23
C ALA A 241 -1.22 -12.93 17.37
N THR A 242 -0.02 -12.54 16.97
CA THR A 242 0.24 -11.54 15.93
C THR A 242 1.22 -12.13 14.93
N SER A 243 0.83 -12.23 13.66
CA SER A 243 1.62 -12.89 12.62
C SER A 243 1.91 -11.93 11.46
N LYS A 244 3.19 -11.76 11.09
CA LYS A 244 3.59 -10.95 9.93
C LYS A 244 3.17 -11.66 8.65
N CYS A 245 2.39 -11.00 7.81
CA CYS A 245 1.85 -11.59 6.58
C CYS A 245 2.58 -11.13 5.31
N SER A 246 3.16 -9.93 5.35
CA SER A 246 3.94 -9.34 4.25
C SER A 246 4.69 -8.10 4.74
N ASN A 247 5.52 -7.54 3.86
CA ASN A 247 6.20 -6.28 4.03
C ASN A 247 5.91 -5.35 2.85
N LEU A 248 5.75 -4.08 3.17
CA LEU A 248 5.81 -2.98 2.22
C LEU A 248 7.13 -2.21 2.46
N ILE A 249 7.88 -1.94 1.41
CA ILE A 249 9.17 -1.25 1.46
C ILE A 249 9.03 -0.03 0.57
N ILE A 250 9.03 1.18 1.13
CA ILE A 250 8.73 2.42 0.39
C ILE A 250 9.89 3.40 0.50
N GLY A 251 10.24 4.04 -0.62
CA GLY A 251 11.15 5.17 -0.63
C GLY A 251 10.47 6.39 -0.05
N GLU A 252 11.15 7.10 0.84
CA GLU A 252 10.61 8.32 1.42
C GLU A 252 11.67 9.40 1.68
N GLN A 253 11.18 10.62 1.89
CA GLN A 253 11.94 11.74 2.44
C GLN A 253 11.54 11.94 3.90
N SER A 254 12.39 11.47 4.82
CA SER A 254 12.16 11.70 6.26
C SER A 254 13.47 11.68 7.04
N ARG A 255 13.42 11.96 8.34
CA ARG A 255 14.58 11.91 9.25
C ARG A 255 14.95 10.45 9.54
N PRO A 256 16.24 10.10 9.75
CA PRO A 256 16.68 8.70 9.92
C PRO A 256 16.06 7.98 11.12
N ASP A 257 15.93 8.68 12.25
CA ASP A 257 15.56 8.05 13.54
C ASP A 257 14.04 7.88 13.74
N SER A 258 13.25 8.26 12.73
CA SER A 258 11.80 8.29 12.81
C SER A 258 11.19 6.91 12.51
N LEU A 259 10.81 6.20 13.57
CA LEU A 259 10.30 4.82 13.51
C LEU A 259 8.81 4.70 13.85
N GLY A 260 8.26 5.69 14.56
CA GLY A 260 6.87 5.71 14.98
C GLY A 260 5.89 6.32 13.96
N ILE A 261 4.59 6.24 14.28
CA ILE A 261 3.49 6.66 13.40
C ILE A 261 3.42 8.18 13.16
N THR A 262 4.02 9.00 14.03
CA THR A 262 3.97 10.47 13.91
C THR A 262 4.88 11.02 12.80
N SER A 263 5.74 10.17 12.25
CA SER A 263 6.83 10.56 11.35
C SER A 263 6.66 10.15 9.89
N VAL A 264 5.58 9.42 9.59
CA VAL A 264 5.36 8.84 8.27
C VAL A 264 4.90 9.95 7.31
N PRO A 265 5.63 10.22 6.20
CA PRO A 265 5.21 11.22 5.23
C PRO A 265 3.88 10.86 4.55
N GLU A 266 3.09 11.86 4.17
CA GLU A 266 1.77 11.68 3.55
C GLU A 266 1.82 10.79 2.29
N LEU A 267 2.86 10.94 1.46
CA LEU A 267 3.03 10.11 0.28
C LEU A 267 3.28 8.63 0.63
N THR A 268 4.06 8.37 1.69
CA THR A 268 4.28 7.01 2.21
C THR A 268 2.98 6.43 2.75
N GLU A 269 2.17 7.24 3.44
CA GLU A 269 0.83 6.85 3.91
C GLU A 269 -0.09 6.44 2.73
N GLU A 270 -0.09 7.22 1.66
CA GLU A 270 -0.90 6.93 0.45
C GLU A 270 -0.48 5.60 -0.21
N PHE A 271 0.83 5.35 -0.34
CA PHE A 271 1.32 4.05 -0.83
C PHE A 271 1.07 2.90 0.15
N ALA A 272 1.07 3.17 1.45
CA ALA A 272 0.72 2.17 2.46
C ALA A 272 -0.74 1.74 2.37
N CYS A 273 -1.67 2.67 2.08
CA CYS A 273 -3.05 2.33 1.76
C CYS A 273 -3.15 1.44 0.51
N GLN A 274 -2.38 1.72 -0.55
CA GLN A 274 -2.33 0.87 -1.74
C GLN A 274 -1.78 -0.54 -1.41
N GLY A 275 -0.69 -0.61 -0.65
CA GLY A 275 -0.08 -1.87 -0.21
C GLY A 275 -1.01 -2.72 0.64
N ALA A 276 -1.78 -2.09 1.53
CA ALA A 276 -2.79 -2.73 2.35
C ALA A 276 -3.92 -3.32 1.49
N LEU A 277 -4.41 -2.57 0.48
CA LEU A 277 -5.38 -3.06 -0.48
C LEU A 277 -4.84 -4.25 -1.27
N ILE A 278 -3.62 -4.16 -1.81
CA ILE A 278 -2.97 -5.25 -2.56
C ILE A 278 -2.90 -6.53 -1.70
N HIS A 279 -2.48 -6.40 -0.44
CA HIS A 279 -2.45 -7.53 0.49
C HIS A 279 -3.83 -8.19 0.61
N TYR A 280 -4.86 -7.38 0.79
CA TYR A 280 -6.24 -7.85 0.94
C TYR A 280 -6.76 -8.55 -0.33
N LEU A 281 -6.48 -7.99 -1.51
CA LEU A 281 -6.87 -8.58 -2.80
C LEU A 281 -6.21 -9.96 -3.00
N LEU A 282 -4.92 -10.07 -2.72
CA LEU A 282 -4.20 -11.35 -2.79
C LEU A 282 -4.71 -12.37 -1.78
N HIS A 283 -5.15 -11.92 -0.59
CA HIS A 283 -5.82 -12.81 0.37
C HIS A 283 -7.15 -13.32 -0.19
N ILE A 284 -8.01 -12.44 -0.70
CA ILE A 284 -9.32 -12.81 -1.27
C ILE A 284 -9.15 -13.80 -2.43
N GLU A 285 -8.19 -13.58 -3.33
CA GLU A 285 -7.88 -14.50 -4.43
C GLU A 285 -7.50 -15.89 -3.93
N ARG A 286 -6.60 -15.97 -2.95
CA ARG A 286 -6.17 -17.24 -2.38
C ARG A 286 -7.31 -18.00 -1.71
N GLU A 287 -8.19 -17.32 -0.99
CA GLU A 287 -9.37 -17.95 -0.38
C GLU A 287 -10.37 -18.43 -1.43
N ARG A 288 -10.58 -17.67 -2.51
CA ARG A 288 -11.41 -18.11 -3.66
C ARG A 288 -10.83 -19.36 -4.32
N ASP A 289 -9.51 -19.41 -4.54
CA ASP A 289 -8.86 -20.57 -5.13
C ASP A 289 -8.92 -21.81 -4.24
N LYS A 290 -8.72 -21.67 -2.93
CA LYS A 290 -8.89 -22.77 -1.96
C LYS A 290 -10.32 -23.31 -1.98
N ASN A 291 -11.32 -22.43 -1.99
CA ASN A 291 -12.72 -22.82 -2.03
C ASN A 291 -13.09 -23.52 -3.34
N ARG A 292 -12.57 -23.04 -4.49
CA ARG A 292 -12.73 -23.71 -5.78
C ARG A 292 -12.14 -25.12 -5.78
N LYS A 293 -10.92 -25.30 -5.26
CA LYS A 293 -10.26 -26.62 -5.16
C LYS A 293 -11.03 -27.58 -4.24
N ARG A 294 -11.53 -27.09 -3.09
CA ARG A 294 -12.36 -27.88 -2.17
C ARG A 294 -13.66 -28.34 -2.81
N ASN A 295 -14.32 -27.48 -3.60
CA ASN A 295 -15.56 -27.84 -4.28
C ASN A 295 -15.32 -28.90 -5.36
N ILE A 296 -14.22 -28.80 -6.11
CA ILE A 296 -13.83 -29.84 -7.07
C ILE A 296 -13.63 -31.17 -6.35
N ASN A 297 -12.83 -31.20 -5.27
CA ASN A 297 -12.55 -32.44 -4.51
C ASN A 297 -13.77 -33.06 -3.81
N ARG A 298 -14.91 -32.36 -3.72
CA ARG A 298 -16.17 -32.90 -3.18
C ARG A 298 -17.11 -33.47 -4.24
N MET A 299 -16.82 -33.22 -5.53
CA MET A 299 -17.59 -33.75 -6.66
C MET A 299 -17.01 -35.06 -7.22
N TRP A 300 -15.86 -35.50 -6.68
CA TRP A 300 -15.21 -36.78 -6.96
C TRP A 300 -15.22 -37.63 -5.68
#